data_AF-A0A950JPX7-F1
#
_entry.id   AF-A0A950JPX7-F1
#
_cell.length_a   1.000
_cell.length_b   1.000
_cell.length_c   1.000
_cell.angle_alpha   90.00
_cell.angle_beta   90.00
_cell.angle_gamma   90.00
#
_symmetry.space_group_name_H-M   'P 1'
#
loop_
_entity.id
_entity.type
_entity.pdbx_description
1 polymer ?
#
loop_
_entity_poly.entity_id
_entity_poly.type
_entity_poly.pdbx_seq_one_letter_code
_entity_poly.pdbx_strand_id
1 'polypeptide(L)'
;MLLALLLVVLVVLAIDTYFTLRLNGLSDRLTSVASSMAAGSSAPAPGERPWVGVDSVKTAPFANGGQPVTTVHIVNSGHEPAYDLRSNTVGSLRSATTPSPEVPGQKGPLATTGLLLPNTGGNLTFFANTRALTADEANNVRSGQYVLWLAGRLDYQDSKGHPHLTTFRYRYDPGMGSFIAAPNGNVAN
;
A
#
# COMPACT_ATOMS: atom_id res chain seq x y z
N MET A 1 -3.95 64.67 36.26
CA MET A 1 -2.94 63.76 35.65
C MET A 1 -2.99 62.35 36.22
N LEU A 2 -3.03 62.15 37.55
CA LEU A 2 -3.03 60.83 38.20
C LEU A 2 -4.18 59.89 37.74
N LEU A 3 -5.39 60.44 37.58
CA LEU A 3 -6.59 59.67 37.19
C LEU A 3 -6.51 59.10 35.76
N ALA A 4 -5.91 59.85 34.83
CA ALA A 4 -5.72 59.41 33.45
C ALA A 4 -4.70 58.26 33.36
N LEU A 5 -3.66 58.31 34.20
CA LEU A 5 -2.64 57.27 34.26
C LEU A 5 -3.21 55.96 34.84
N LEU A 6 -4.07 56.05 35.86
CA LEU A 6 -4.76 54.90 36.45
C LEU A 6 -5.69 54.20 35.43
N LEU A 7 -6.41 54.98 34.62
CA LEU A 7 -7.29 54.46 33.59
C LEU A 7 -6.52 53.68 32.51
N VAL A 8 -5.37 54.20 32.06
CA VAL A 8 -4.52 53.53 31.07
C VAL A 8 -4.01 52.20 31.61
N VAL A 9 -3.58 52.14 32.87
CA VAL A 9 -3.11 50.91 33.51
C VAL A 9 -4.22 49.85 33.59
N LEU A 10 -5.44 50.25 33.94
CA LEU A 10 -6.60 49.34 33.99
C LEU A 10 -6.97 48.80 32.61
N VAL A 11 -6.89 49.62 31.56
CA VAL A 11 -7.16 49.18 30.18
C VAL A 11 -6.12 48.17 29.71
N VAL A 12 -4.83 48.42 29.99
CA VAL A 12 -3.75 47.47 29.64
C VAL A 12 -3.94 46.14 30.37
N LEU A 13 -4.21 46.16 31.68
CA LEU A 13 -4.46 44.94 32.46
C LEU A 13 -5.68 44.15 31.94
N ALA A 14 -6.76 44.83 31.55
CA ALA A 14 -7.95 44.20 31.00
C ALA A 14 -7.65 43.52 29.65
N ILE A 15 -6.87 44.17 28.79
CA ILE A 15 -6.44 43.64 27.50
C ILE A 15 -5.54 42.40 27.71
N ASP A 16 -4.54 42.48 28.58
CA ASP A 16 -3.62 41.38 28.85
C ASP A 16 -4.34 40.14 29.42
N THR A 17 -5.31 40.36 30.31
CA THR A 17 -6.12 39.29 30.88
C THR A 17 -6.99 38.63 29.81
N TYR A 18 -7.62 39.43 28.94
CA TYR A 18 -8.42 38.93 27.82
C TYR A 18 -7.58 38.10 26.84
N PHE A 19 -6.38 38.58 26.48
CA PHE A 19 -5.47 37.85 25.60
C PHE A 19 -5.00 36.53 26.23
N THR A 20 -4.65 36.53 27.52
CA THR A 20 -4.22 35.33 28.24
C THR A 20 -5.33 34.28 28.29
N LEU A 21 -6.56 34.67 28.61
CA LEU A 21 -7.71 33.75 28.60
C LEU A 21 -7.97 33.16 27.21
N ARG A 22 -7.83 33.97 26.14
CA ARG A 22 -8.01 33.51 24.77
C ARG A 22 -6.91 32.54 24.32
N LEU A 23 -5.66 32.79 24.72
CA LEU A 23 -4.51 31.93 24.41
C LEU A 23 -4.60 30.57 25.12
N ASN A 24 -5.08 30.56 26.37
CA ASN A 24 -5.31 29.32 27.12
C ASN A 24 -6.40 28.47 26.46
N GLY A 25 -7.53 29.08 26.07
CA GLY A 25 -8.60 28.37 25.37
C GLY A 25 -8.21 27.85 23.97
N LEU A 26 -7.23 28.48 23.31
CA LEU A 26 -6.66 27.96 22.07
C LEU A 26 -5.76 26.75 22.33
N SER A 27 -4.96 26.79 23.40
CA SER A 27 -4.09 25.69 23.82
C SER A 27 -4.88 24.44 24.20
N ASP A 28 -6.00 24.61 24.90
CA ASP A 28 -6.90 23.50 25.25
C ASP A 28 -7.52 22.86 23.99
N ARG A 29 -7.90 23.68 23.00
CA ARG A 29 -8.43 23.20 21.71
C ARG A 29 -7.37 22.49 20.88
N LEU A 30 -6.13 23.00 20.86
CA LEU A 30 -5.02 22.34 20.17
C LEU A 30 -4.66 21.02 20.83
N THR A 31 -4.71 20.96 22.17
CA THR A 31 -4.49 19.73 22.93
C THR A 31 -5.62 18.73 22.71
N SER A 32 -6.88 19.16 22.63
CA SER A 32 -8.00 18.28 22.33
C SER A 32 -7.96 17.74 20.90
N VAL A 33 -7.50 18.55 19.93
CA VAL A 33 -7.30 18.10 18.53
C VAL A 33 -6.11 17.13 18.45
N ALA A 34 -5.00 17.40 19.13
CA ALA A 34 -3.88 16.48 19.21
C ALA A 34 -4.28 15.16 19.89
N SER A 35 -5.12 15.24 20.93
CA SER A 35 -5.64 14.07 21.64
C SER A 35 -6.66 13.29 20.82
N SER A 36 -7.49 13.94 19.98
CA SER A 36 -8.40 13.23 19.07
C SER A 36 -7.66 12.58 17.91
N MET A 37 -6.56 13.18 17.43
CA MET A 37 -5.64 12.54 16.48
C MET A 37 -4.88 11.35 17.11
N ALA A 38 -4.52 11.43 18.39
CA ALA A 38 -3.87 10.33 19.11
C ALA A 38 -4.85 9.22 19.53
N ALA A 39 -6.09 9.56 19.91
CA ALA A 39 -7.11 8.60 20.36
C ALA A 39 -7.74 7.79 19.20
N GLY A 40 -7.51 8.17 17.94
CA GLY A 40 -7.83 7.35 16.78
C GLY A 40 -6.93 6.12 16.59
N SER A 41 -5.87 5.98 17.40
CA SER A 41 -4.88 4.90 17.27
C SER A 41 -5.21 3.62 18.06
N SER A 42 -6.49 3.30 18.26
CA SER A 42 -6.83 1.90 18.54
C SER A 42 -6.78 1.15 17.22
N ALA A 43 -5.61 0.59 16.91
CA ALA A 43 -5.49 -0.35 15.80
C ALA A 43 -6.62 -1.38 15.95
N PRO A 44 -7.49 -1.56 14.93
CA PRO A 44 -8.53 -2.57 15.00
C PRO A 44 -7.89 -3.91 15.34
N ALA A 45 -8.59 -4.73 16.13
CA ALA A 45 -8.12 -6.09 16.40
C ALA A 45 -7.79 -6.77 15.05
N PRO A 46 -6.70 -7.55 14.92
CA PRO A 46 -6.24 -8.07 13.62
C PRO A 46 -7.30 -8.80 12.79
N GLY A 47 -8.35 -9.32 13.45
CA GLY A 47 -9.47 -9.99 12.82
C GLY A 47 -10.61 -9.08 12.34
N GLU A 48 -10.69 -7.81 12.71
CA GLU A 48 -11.81 -6.93 12.33
C GLU A 48 -11.51 -6.02 11.12
N ARG A 49 -10.28 -6.03 10.62
CA ARG A 49 -9.85 -5.14 9.52
C ARG A 49 -9.83 -5.86 8.15
N PRO A 50 -9.82 -5.14 7.02
CA PRO A 50 -9.52 -5.75 5.72
C PRO A 50 -8.12 -6.37 5.71
N TRP A 51 -7.97 -7.46 4.95
CA TRP A 51 -6.68 -8.10 4.71
C TRP A 51 -6.56 -8.45 3.23
N VAL A 52 -6.01 -7.52 2.45
CA VAL A 52 -5.87 -7.70 1.00
C VAL A 52 -4.52 -8.32 0.69
N GLY A 53 -4.53 -9.52 0.11
CA GLY A 53 -3.30 -10.25 -0.23
C GLY A 53 -3.39 -10.99 -1.55
N VAL A 54 -2.28 -11.59 -1.96
CA VAL A 54 -2.24 -12.49 -3.12
C VAL A 54 -2.73 -13.87 -2.69
N ASP A 55 -3.76 -14.37 -3.36
CA ASP A 55 -4.32 -15.71 -3.16
C ASP A 55 -3.65 -16.72 -4.10
N SER A 56 -3.58 -16.39 -5.39
CA SER A 56 -2.99 -17.28 -6.39
C SER A 56 -2.33 -16.53 -7.53
N VAL A 57 -1.34 -17.17 -8.16
CA VAL A 57 -0.64 -16.65 -9.34
C VAL A 57 -0.70 -17.71 -10.43
N LYS A 58 -1.30 -17.38 -11.57
CA LYS A 58 -1.47 -18.28 -12.70
C LYS A 58 -0.82 -17.70 -13.94
N THR A 59 -0.10 -18.52 -14.69
CA THR A 59 0.60 -18.10 -15.90
C THR A 59 0.21 -18.98 -17.06
N ALA A 60 -0.13 -18.36 -18.19
CA ALA A 60 -0.36 -19.08 -19.43
C ALA A 60 0.92 -19.80 -19.84
N PRO A 61 0.85 -21.06 -20.33
CA PRO A 61 2.03 -21.75 -20.85
C PRO A 61 2.69 -20.95 -21.97
N PHE A 62 4.03 -20.83 -21.92
CA PHE A 62 4.82 -20.06 -22.89
C PHE A 62 6.00 -20.88 -23.48
N ALA A 63 5.87 -22.21 -23.48
CA ALA A 63 6.89 -23.10 -24.03
C ALA A 63 7.13 -22.81 -25.52
N ASN A 64 8.41 -22.82 -25.93
CA ASN A 64 8.87 -22.68 -27.33
C ASN A 64 8.68 -21.29 -27.97
N GLY A 65 8.69 -20.24 -27.14
CA GLY A 65 8.44 -18.88 -27.61
C GLY A 65 6.95 -18.60 -27.48
N GLY A 66 6.63 -17.71 -26.56
CA GLY A 66 5.26 -17.42 -26.16
C GLY A 66 5.26 -16.28 -25.17
N GLN A 67 4.10 -15.68 -24.97
CA GLN A 67 3.94 -14.56 -24.05
C GLN A 67 3.57 -15.11 -22.66
N PRO A 68 4.37 -14.85 -21.60
CA PRO A 68 4.13 -15.35 -20.26
C PRO A 68 3.04 -14.54 -19.56
N VAL A 69 1.83 -14.49 -20.14
CA VAL A 69 0.70 -13.75 -19.58
C VAL A 69 0.38 -14.32 -18.20
N THR A 70 0.55 -13.50 -17.17
CA THR A 70 0.45 -13.93 -15.78
C THR A 70 -0.61 -13.13 -15.06
N THR A 71 -1.55 -13.82 -14.42
CA THR A 71 -2.63 -13.23 -13.63
C THR A 71 -2.36 -13.51 -12.15
N VAL A 72 -2.25 -12.44 -11.38
CA VAL A 72 -2.19 -12.48 -9.91
C VAL A 72 -3.59 -12.21 -9.40
N HIS A 73 -4.17 -13.19 -8.72
CA HIS A 73 -5.45 -13.06 -8.03
C HIS A 73 -5.20 -12.48 -6.63
N ILE A 74 -5.80 -11.32 -6.37
CA ILE A 74 -5.80 -10.69 -5.05
C ILE A 74 -7.14 -10.91 -4.38
N VAL A 75 -7.17 -11.10 -3.07
CA VAL A 75 -8.40 -11.30 -2.29
C VAL A 75 -8.37 -10.47 -1.03
N ASN A 76 -9.51 -9.92 -0.63
CA ASN A 76 -9.69 -9.42 0.73
C ASN A 76 -10.17 -10.55 1.63
N SER A 77 -9.28 -11.10 2.46
CA SER A 77 -9.59 -12.16 3.43
C SER A 77 -9.96 -11.64 4.82
N GLY A 78 -10.03 -10.31 4.98
CA GLY A 78 -10.53 -9.67 6.19
C GLY A 78 -12.06 -9.63 6.25
N HIS A 79 -12.60 -9.16 7.38
CA HIS A 79 -14.05 -9.09 7.61
C HIS A 79 -14.68 -7.75 7.22
N GLU A 80 -13.86 -6.73 6.92
CA GLU A 80 -14.31 -5.43 6.46
C GLU A 80 -13.95 -5.19 4.98
N PRO A 81 -14.72 -4.37 4.24
CA PRO A 81 -14.33 -3.95 2.90
C PRO A 81 -13.01 -3.18 2.89
N ALA A 82 -12.23 -3.38 1.84
CA ALA A 82 -11.03 -2.58 1.56
C ALA A 82 -11.38 -1.47 0.57
N TYR A 83 -11.26 -0.23 1.03
CA TYR A 83 -11.57 0.97 0.25
C TYR A 83 -10.33 1.53 -0.42
N ASP A 84 -10.53 2.30 -1.50
CA ASP A 84 -9.47 3.00 -2.23
C ASP A 84 -8.30 2.08 -2.58
N LEU A 85 -8.63 0.85 -3.00
CA LEU A 85 -7.63 -0.13 -3.37
C LEU A 85 -6.87 0.34 -4.60
N ARG A 86 -5.56 0.45 -4.43
CA ARG A 86 -4.60 0.93 -5.41
C ARG A 86 -3.47 -0.06 -5.51
N SER A 87 -3.03 -0.34 -6.74
CA SER A 87 -1.95 -1.31 -6.99
C SER A 87 -0.84 -0.69 -7.83
N ASN A 88 0.40 -0.82 -7.37
CA ASN A 88 1.60 -0.55 -8.16
C ASN A 88 2.37 -1.85 -8.35
N THR A 89 2.60 -2.25 -9.59
CA THR A 89 3.11 -3.57 -9.90
C THR A 89 4.14 -3.54 -11.02
N VAL A 90 5.13 -4.43 -10.95
CA VAL A 90 6.15 -4.61 -11.97
C VAL A 90 6.35 -6.09 -12.27
N GLY A 91 6.35 -6.42 -13.55
CA GLY A 91 6.82 -7.71 -14.06
C GLY A 91 8.16 -7.51 -14.75
N SER A 92 9.15 -8.38 -14.50
CA SER A 92 10.44 -8.29 -15.19
C SER A 92 11.05 -9.67 -15.47
N LEU A 93 11.80 -9.77 -16.57
CA LEU A 93 12.68 -10.89 -16.88
C LEU A 93 14.12 -10.49 -16.54
N ARG A 94 14.84 -11.29 -15.75
CA ARG A 94 16.19 -10.97 -15.27
C ARG A 94 17.09 -12.19 -15.27
N SER A 95 18.42 -11.99 -15.36
CA SER A 95 19.39 -13.06 -15.08
C SER A 95 19.18 -13.61 -13.67
N ALA A 96 19.37 -14.93 -13.50
CA ALA A 96 19.36 -15.56 -12.19
C ALA A 96 20.45 -15.02 -11.25
N THR A 97 21.53 -14.45 -11.81
CA THR A 97 22.60 -13.79 -11.06
C THR A 97 22.25 -12.35 -10.67
N THR A 98 21.20 -11.76 -11.26
CA THR A 98 20.75 -10.41 -10.91
C THR A 98 19.90 -10.47 -9.64
N PRO A 99 20.11 -9.55 -8.68
CA PRO A 99 19.26 -9.46 -7.50
C PRO A 99 17.77 -9.30 -7.84
N SER A 100 16.92 -9.83 -6.95
CA SER A 100 15.46 -9.71 -7.07
C SER A 100 15.03 -8.24 -7.23
N PRO A 101 14.00 -7.93 -8.03
CA PRO A 101 13.53 -6.56 -8.18
C PRO A 101 13.06 -5.99 -6.84
N GLU A 102 13.33 -4.70 -6.64
CA GLU A 102 12.73 -3.95 -5.55
C GLU A 102 11.20 -3.95 -5.67
N VAL A 103 10.52 -3.98 -4.53
CA VAL A 103 9.07 -3.75 -4.51
C VAL A 103 8.84 -2.31 -4.91
N PRO A 104 7.98 -2.03 -5.91
CA PRO A 104 7.74 -0.67 -6.35
C PRO A 104 7.15 0.16 -5.20
N GLY A 105 7.71 1.36 -4.98
CA GLY A 105 7.13 2.36 -4.09
C GLY A 105 5.79 2.89 -4.61
N GLN A 106 5.13 3.78 -3.86
CA GLN A 106 3.91 4.41 -4.33
C GLN A 106 4.22 5.32 -5.55
N LYS A 107 3.55 5.12 -6.69
CA LYS A 107 3.67 6.03 -7.85
C LYS A 107 2.32 6.34 -8.48
N GLY A 108 1.98 7.62 -8.49
CA GLY A 108 0.92 8.19 -9.34
C GLY A 108 -0.50 7.74 -9.03
N PRO A 109 -1.51 8.23 -9.78
CA PRO A 109 -2.89 7.75 -9.68
C PRO A 109 -2.93 6.30 -10.16
N LEU A 110 -2.97 5.38 -9.21
CA LEU A 110 -2.95 3.93 -9.45
C LEU A 110 -4.28 3.49 -10.09
N ALA A 111 -4.30 2.36 -10.79
CA ALA A 111 -5.52 1.78 -11.30
C ALA A 111 -6.47 1.48 -10.12
N THR A 112 -7.51 2.29 -9.95
CA THR A 112 -8.43 2.25 -8.83
C THR A 112 -9.42 1.11 -9.03
N THR A 113 -9.30 0.02 -8.28
CA THR A 113 -10.42 -0.95 -8.14
C THR A 113 -11.46 -0.41 -7.16
N GLY A 114 -11.08 0.57 -6.32
CA GLY A 114 -12.00 1.43 -5.55
C GLY A 114 -12.60 0.77 -4.30
N LEU A 115 -13.05 -0.49 -4.42
CA LEU A 115 -13.64 -1.25 -3.34
C LEU A 115 -13.41 -2.75 -3.55
N LEU A 116 -12.93 -3.45 -2.53
CA LEU A 116 -12.84 -4.91 -2.50
C LEU A 116 -13.57 -5.46 -1.27
N LEU A 117 -14.71 -6.11 -1.49
CA LEU A 117 -15.53 -6.68 -0.42
C LEU A 117 -14.86 -7.90 0.23
N PRO A 118 -15.21 -8.25 1.48
CA PRO A 118 -14.76 -9.46 2.13
C PRO A 118 -14.97 -10.71 1.26
N ASN A 119 -13.95 -11.57 1.20
CA ASN A 119 -13.90 -12.81 0.43
C ASN A 119 -14.12 -12.63 -1.09
N THR A 120 -14.01 -11.40 -1.59
CA THR A 120 -14.03 -11.12 -3.03
C THR A 120 -12.62 -10.83 -3.52
N GLY A 121 -12.39 -11.16 -4.80
CA GLY A 121 -11.09 -11.03 -5.41
C GLY A 121 -11.08 -10.18 -6.68
N GLY A 122 -9.89 -9.72 -7.02
CA GLY A 122 -9.58 -8.98 -8.24
C GLY A 122 -8.38 -9.57 -8.94
N ASN A 123 -8.18 -9.22 -10.20
CA ASN A 123 -7.08 -9.72 -11.02
C ASN A 123 -6.11 -8.59 -11.40
N LEU A 124 -4.83 -8.82 -11.16
CA LEU A 124 -3.75 -8.00 -11.68
C LEU A 124 -3.05 -8.77 -12.79
N THR A 125 -3.00 -8.21 -14.00
CA THR A 125 -2.44 -8.88 -15.16
C THR A 125 -1.06 -8.33 -15.50
N PHE A 126 -0.09 -9.23 -15.60
CA PHE A 126 1.30 -8.96 -15.93
C PHE A 126 1.63 -9.55 -17.30
N PHE A 127 2.58 -8.90 -17.98
CA PHE A 127 3.12 -9.34 -19.27
C PHE A 127 2.08 -9.43 -20.42
N ALA A 128 0.81 -9.09 -20.21
CA ALA A 128 -0.23 -9.14 -21.25
C ALA A 128 0.01 -8.18 -22.43
N ASN A 129 0.79 -7.12 -22.22
CA ASN A 129 1.15 -6.14 -23.26
C ASN A 129 2.65 -6.16 -23.58
N THR A 130 3.40 -7.17 -23.14
CA THR A 130 4.82 -7.32 -23.48
C THR A 130 4.99 -8.23 -24.68
N ARG A 131 6.11 -8.11 -25.40
CA ARG A 131 6.41 -9.04 -26.49
C ARG A 131 6.47 -10.49 -25.99
N ALA A 132 6.23 -11.43 -26.90
CA ALA A 132 6.55 -12.83 -26.67
C ALA A 132 8.05 -13.03 -26.39
N LEU A 133 8.37 -14.03 -25.57
CA LEU A 133 9.75 -14.47 -25.38
C LEU A 133 10.25 -15.12 -26.67
N THR A 134 11.54 -14.95 -26.98
CA THR A 134 12.19 -15.76 -28.02
C THR A 134 12.31 -17.22 -27.53
N ALA A 135 12.58 -18.15 -28.45
CA ALA A 135 12.84 -19.54 -28.09
C ALA A 135 14.00 -19.67 -27.10
N ASP A 136 15.08 -18.90 -27.31
CA ASP A 136 16.24 -18.88 -26.42
C ASP A 136 15.90 -18.30 -25.05
N GLU A 137 15.10 -17.24 -24.97
CA GLU A 137 14.66 -16.68 -23.68
C GLU A 137 13.76 -17.67 -22.93
N ALA A 138 12.82 -18.32 -23.61
CA ALA A 138 11.98 -19.33 -23.01
C ALA A 138 12.81 -20.53 -22.51
N ASN A 139 13.81 -20.96 -23.28
CA ASN A 139 14.74 -22.01 -22.87
C ASN A 139 15.59 -21.58 -21.66
N ASN A 140 16.05 -20.34 -21.63
CA ASN A 140 16.82 -19.79 -20.51
C ASN A 140 15.99 -19.62 -19.23
N VAL A 141 14.69 -19.32 -19.35
CA VAL A 141 13.77 -19.37 -18.20
C VAL A 141 13.60 -20.81 -17.72
N ARG A 142 13.43 -21.76 -18.65
CA ARG A 142 13.23 -23.18 -18.32
C ARG A 142 14.49 -23.81 -17.69
N SER A 143 15.68 -23.41 -18.12
CA SER A 143 16.96 -23.85 -17.55
C SER A 143 17.35 -23.13 -16.26
N GLY A 144 16.59 -22.11 -15.85
CA GLY A 144 16.86 -21.31 -14.66
C GLY A 144 17.97 -20.28 -14.82
N GLN A 145 18.45 -20.01 -16.05
CA GLN A 145 19.39 -18.93 -16.32
C GLN A 145 18.73 -17.55 -16.27
N TYR A 146 17.46 -17.47 -16.70
CA TYR A 146 16.61 -16.31 -16.51
C TYR A 146 15.46 -16.60 -15.55
N VAL A 147 15.02 -15.58 -14.83
CA VAL A 147 13.93 -15.66 -13.86
C VAL A 147 12.91 -14.58 -14.19
N LEU A 148 11.65 -15.00 -14.34
CA LEU A 148 10.51 -14.10 -14.37
C LEU A 148 10.17 -13.71 -12.94
N TRP A 149 10.09 -12.40 -12.69
CA TRP A 149 9.75 -11.83 -11.41
C TRP A 149 8.47 -11.01 -11.50
N LEU A 150 7.67 -11.10 -10.44
CA LEU A 150 6.54 -10.23 -10.16
C LEU A 150 6.80 -9.56 -8.83
N ALA A 151 6.64 -8.25 -8.76
CA ALA A 151 6.65 -7.52 -7.50
C ALA A 151 5.55 -6.48 -7.51
N GLY A 152 4.95 -6.22 -6.36
CA GLY A 152 3.91 -5.23 -6.27
C GLY A 152 3.62 -4.76 -4.86
N ARG A 153 2.89 -3.66 -4.82
CA ARG A 153 2.40 -2.98 -3.63
C ARG A 153 0.91 -2.72 -3.82
N LEU A 154 0.14 -3.08 -2.80
CA LEU A 154 -1.29 -2.84 -2.67
C LEU A 154 -1.47 -1.86 -1.51
N ASP A 155 -2.07 -0.71 -1.79
CA ASP A 155 -2.44 0.29 -0.79
C ASP A 155 -3.97 0.32 -0.71
N TYR A 156 -4.53 0.30 0.50
CA TYR A 156 -5.98 0.32 0.73
C TYR A 156 -6.31 0.92 2.09
N GLN A 157 -7.60 1.17 2.34
CA GLN A 157 -8.10 1.73 3.59
C GLN A 157 -9.17 0.83 4.20
N ASP A 158 -9.27 0.83 5.53
CA ASP A 158 -10.40 0.22 6.23
C ASP A 158 -11.63 1.12 6.24
N SER A 159 -12.73 0.64 6.85
CA SER A 159 -13.99 1.39 6.94
C SER A 159 -13.87 2.71 7.72
N LYS A 160 -12.81 2.88 8.51
CA LYS A 160 -12.50 4.08 9.31
C LYS A 160 -11.51 5.00 8.59
N GLY A 161 -11.05 4.65 7.40
CA GLY A 161 -10.08 5.41 6.61
C GLY A 161 -8.62 5.22 7.04
N HIS A 162 -8.31 4.23 7.89
CA HIS A 162 -6.91 3.96 8.22
C HIS A 162 -6.21 3.27 7.04
N PRO A 163 -5.00 3.73 6.67
CA PRO A 163 -4.25 3.14 5.58
C PRO A 163 -3.62 1.81 5.97
N HIS A 164 -3.70 0.84 5.06
CA HIS A 164 -3.08 -0.48 5.13
C HIS A 164 -2.31 -0.75 3.84
N LEU A 165 -1.33 -1.65 3.94
CA LEU A 165 -0.35 -1.91 2.91
C LEU A 165 -0.14 -3.41 2.79
N THR A 166 -0.04 -3.91 1.56
CA THR A 166 0.48 -5.25 1.31
C THR A 166 1.46 -5.24 0.15
N THR A 167 2.67 -5.73 0.40
CA THR A 167 3.68 -5.95 -0.63
C THR A 167 3.74 -7.42 -0.97
N PHE A 168 4.03 -7.72 -2.23
CA PHE A 168 4.28 -9.07 -2.67
C PHE A 168 5.46 -9.15 -3.62
N ARG A 169 6.15 -10.30 -3.60
CA ARG A 169 7.21 -10.64 -4.54
C ARG A 169 7.17 -12.14 -4.83
N TYR A 170 7.05 -12.46 -6.10
CA TYR A 170 7.01 -13.82 -6.63
C TYR A 170 8.06 -14.00 -7.72
N ARG A 171 8.59 -15.22 -7.84
CA ARG A 171 9.46 -15.65 -8.93
C ARG A 171 8.90 -16.89 -9.58
N TYR A 172 9.10 -17.03 -10.89
CA TYR A 172 8.76 -18.26 -11.58
C TYR A 172 9.75 -19.37 -11.22
N ASP A 173 9.23 -20.52 -10.85
CA ASP A 173 9.97 -21.75 -10.65
C ASP A 173 9.75 -22.68 -11.85
N PRO A 174 10.77 -22.95 -12.68
CA PRO A 174 10.62 -23.78 -13.86
C PRO A 174 10.41 -25.27 -13.53
N GLY A 175 10.85 -25.73 -12.36
CA GLY A 175 10.64 -27.12 -11.92
C GLY A 175 9.19 -27.40 -11.54
N MET A 176 8.50 -26.39 -11.00
CA MET A 176 7.07 -26.47 -10.67
C MET A 176 6.16 -25.96 -11.81
N GLY A 177 6.71 -25.22 -12.76
CA GLY A 177 5.94 -24.56 -13.81
C GLY A 177 5.05 -23.43 -13.28
N SER A 178 5.33 -22.90 -12.09
CA SER A 178 4.46 -21.96 -11.37
C SER A 178 5.26 -20.83 -10.71
N PHE A 179 4.57 -19.75 -10.35
CA PHE A 179 5.17 -18.71 -9.51
C PHE A 179 5.15 -19.13 -8.04
N ILE A 180 6.25 -18.87 -7.33
CA ILE A 180 6.39 -19.09 -5.90
C ILE A 180 6.76 -17.79 -5.19
N ALA A 181 6.31 -17.65 -3.94
CA ALA A 181 6.65 -16.49 -3.13
C ALA A 181 8.17 -16.42 -2.89
N ALA A 182 8.74 -15.24 -3.04
CA ALA A 182 10.13 -14.99 -2.68
C ALA A 182 10.29 -14.94 -1.15
N PRO A 183 11.48 -15.27 -0.60
CA PRO A 183 11.71 -15.20 0.84
C PRO A 183 11.48 -13.81 1.45
N ASN A 184 11.66 -12.75 0.66
CA ASN A 184 11.57 -11.36 1.09
C ASN A 184 10.64 -10.56 0.16
N GLY A 185 10.03 -9.50 0.69
CA GLY A 185 9.15 -8.59 -0.06
C GLY A 185 7.66 -8.95 0.01
N ASN A 186 7.30 -9.93 0.86
CA ASN A 186 5.93 -10.32 1.15
C ASN A 186 5.58 -9.86 2.57
N VAL A 187 4.98 -8.68 2.70
CA VAL A 187 4.68 -8.03 3.98
C VAL A 187 3.28 -7.47 3.91
N ALA A 188 2.52 -7.58 4.99
CA ALA A 188 1.20 -6.99 5.10
C ALA A 188 1.09 -6.28 6.44
N ASN A 189 0.71 -5.01 6.39
CA ASN A 189 0.66 -4.08 7.52
C ASN A 189 -0.69 -3.39 7.59
#